data_AF-A0A840PBG9-F1
#
_entry.id   AF-A0A840PBG9-F1
#
_cell.length_a   1.000
_cell.length_b   1.000
_cell.length_c   1.000
_cell.angle_alpha   90.00
_cell.angle_beta   90.00
_cell.angle_gamma   90.00
#
_symmetry.space_group_name_H-M   'P 1'
#
loop_
_entity.id
_entity.type
_entity.pdbx_description
1 polymer ?
#
loop_
_entity_poly.entity_id
_entity_poly.type
_entity_poly.pdbx_seq_one_letter_code
_entity_poly.pdbx_strand_id
1 'polypeptide(L)'
;MHRRHHRRRSGAGDVSLAGFDDLPPAADIGLTTVHVPHEELGRTAVRLALSNETPVAEHLLLGTHIIVRDSVRPLLPEPPA
;
A
#
# COMPACT_ATOMS: atom_id res chain seq x y z
N MET A 1 19.81 17.47 36.73
CA MET A 1 18.44 17.14 36.27
C MET A 1 18.22 17.73 34.88
N HIS A 2 18.53 16.99 33.81
CA HIS A 2 18.17 17.40 32.44
C HIS A 2 17.08 16.45 31.93
N ARG A 3 15.81 16.81 32.16
CA ARG A 3 14.68 16.16 31.49
C ARG A 3 14.75 16.52 30.02
N ARG A 4 15.26 15.61 29.20
CA ARG A 4 15.12 15.68 27.74
C ARG A 4 13.64 15.48 27.44
N HIS A 5 12.97 16.57 27.07
CA HIS A 5 11.63 16.49 26.52
C HIS A 5 11.72 15.69 25.22
N HIS A 6 11.23 14.44 25.24
CA HIS A 6 10.76 13.77 24.03
C HIS A 6 9.64 14.64 23.45
N ARG A 7 10.00 15.60 22.60
CA ARG A 7 9.02 16.29 21.76
C ARG A 7 8.47 15.22 20.82
N ARG A 8 7.35 14.62 21.22
CA ARG A 8 6.41 13.98 20.30
C ARG A 8 6.05 15.02 19.28
N ARG A 9 6.71 14.99 18.13
CA ARG A 9 6.20 15.66 16.95
C ARG A 9 4.87 14.96 16.66
N SER A 10 3.79 15.73 16.79
CA SER A 10 2.42 15.23 16.81
C SER A 10 1.67 15.89 15.64
N GLY A 11 2.26 15.84 14.45
CA GLY A 11 1.66 16.37 13.22
C GLY A 11 1.65 15.32 12.12
N ALA A 12 0.71 15.45 11.19
CA ALA A 12 0.75 14.72 9.92
C ALA A 12 2.11 15.02 9.25
N GLY A 13 3.00 14.01 9.20
CA GLY A 13 4.36 14.16 8.69
C GLY A 13 5.46 13.50 9.54
N ASP A 14 5.15 13.07 10.77
CA ASP A 14 6.10 12.33 11.63
C ASP A 14 6.06 10.82 11.45
N VAL A 15 4.97 10.32 10.84
CA VAL A 15 4.73 8.91 10.56
C VAL A 15 4.49 8.77 9.06
N SER A 16 5.23 7.86 8.43
CA SER A 16 4.95 7.47 7.05
C SER A 16 3.71 6.58 7.02
N LEU A 17 2.83 6.82 6.06
CA LEU A 17 1.61 6.05 5.86
C LEU A 17 1.62 5.43 4.47
N ALA A 18 1.50 4.10 4.41
CA ALA A 18 1.26 3.36 3.18
C ALA A 18 -0.13 2.73 3.23
N GLY A 19 -0.88 2.85 2.14
CA GLY A 19 -2.20 2.26 1.94
C GLY A 19 -2.16 0.97 1.13
N PHE A 20 -3.36 0.43 0.88
CA PHE A 20 -3.60 -0.72 0.02
C PHE A 20 -4.78 -0.41 -0.92
N ASP A 21 -4.95 -1.20 -1.98
CA ASP A 21 -5.97 -1.13 -3.05
C ASP A 21 -5.84 -0.03 -4.11
N ASP A 22 -5.29 1.14 -3.78
CA ASP A 22 -5.19 2.27 -4.74
C ASP A 22 -6.54 2.71 -5.35
N LEU A 23 -7.57 2.79 -4.50
CA LEU A 23 -8.88 3.34 -4.90
C LEU A 23 -8.80 4.87 -5.07
N PRO A 24 -9.76 5.51 -5.77
CA PRO A 24 -9.71 6.95 -6.06
C PRO A 24 -9.38 7.87 -4.87
N PRO A 25 -9.93 7.65 -3.65
CA PRO A 25 -9.59 8.47 -2.49
C PRO A 25 -8.11 8.47 -2.11
N ALA A 26 -7.35 7.41 -2.44
CA ALA A 26 -5.92 7.35 -2.18
C ALA A 26 -5.14 8.39 -3.00
N ALA A 27 -5.59 8.68 -4.23
CA ALA A 27 -5.01 9.73 -5.05
C ALA A 27 -5.35 11.13 -4.49
N ASP A 28 -6.60 11.32 -4.05
CA ASP A 28 -7.09 12.62 -3.53
C ASP A 28 -6.28 13.13 -2.32
N ILE A 29 -5.72 12.22 -1.52
CA ILE A 29 -4.93 12.56 -0.32
C ILE A 29 -3.41 12.33 -0.48
N GLY A 30 -2.94 12.01 -1.69
CA GLY A 30 -1.52 11.74 -1.92
C GLY A 30 -0.97 10.52 -1.18
N LEU A 31 -1.78 9.47 -0.99
CA LEU A 31 -1.41 8.25 -0.27
C LEU A 31 -0.57 7.31 -1.15
N THR A 32 0.67 7.04 -0.73
CA THR A 32 1.47 5.93 -1.24
C THR A 32 0.75 4.62 -0.93
N THR A 33 0.58 3.74 -1.91
CA THR A 33 -0.30 2.56 -1.77
C THR A 33 0.17 1.42 -2.65
N VAL A 34 -0.25 0.20 -2.32
CA VAL A 34 -0.16 -0.94 -3.24
C VAL A 34 -1.37 -0.94 -4.15
N HIS A 35 -1.16 -0.93 -5.46
CA HIS A 35 -2.19 -1.12 -6.46
C HIS A 35 -2.54 -2.60 -6.61
N VAL A 36 -3.83 -2.90 -6.54
CA VAL A 36 -4.39 -4.25 -6.74
C VAL A 36 -5.22 -4.24 -8.04
N PRO A 37 -5.00 -5.20 -8.96
CA PRO A 37 -5.69 -5.22 -10.26
C PRO A 37 -7.11 -5.81 -10.12
N HIS A 38 -8.00 -5.08 -9.45
CA HIS A 38 -9.36 -5.54 -9.12
C HIS A 38 -10.19 -5.99 -10.33
N GLU A 39 -10.06 -5.30 -11.47
CA GLU A 39 -10.77 -5.66 -12.69
C GLU A 39 -10.32 -7.02 -13.22
N GLU A 40 -9.01 -7.26 -13.27
CA GLU A 40 -8.44 -8.53 -13.72
C GLU A 40 -8.75 -9.65 -12.73
N LEU A 41 -8.72 -9.36 -11.43
CA LEU A 41 -9.13 -10.29 -10.38
C LEU A 41 -10.57 -10.73 -10.58
N GLY A 42 -11.51 -9.79 -10.73
CA GLY A 42 -12.92 -10.09 -10.95
C GLY A 42 -13.16 -10.86 -12.26
N ARG A 43 -12.55 -10.41 -13.36
CA ARG A 43 -12.62 -11.09 -14.66
C ARG A 43 -12.12 -12.52 -14.60
N THR A 44 -11.01 -12.74 -13.90
CA THR A 44 -10.42 -14.08 -13.74
C THR A 44 -11.27 -14.95 -12.84
N ALA A 45 -11.75 -14.43 -11.71
CA ALA A 45 -12.64 -15.16 -10.81
C ALA A 45 -13.91 -15.65 -11.54
N VAL A 46 -14.56 -14.79 -12.31
CA VAL A 46 -15.75 -15.17 -13.10
C VAL A 46 -15.41 -16.21 -14.16
N ARG A 47 -14.29 -16.04 -14.87
CA ARG A 47 -13.85 -17.03 -15.88
C ARG A 47 -13.61 -18.41 -15.27
N LEU A 48 -12.95 -18.48 -14.12
CA LEU A 48 -12.71 -19.72 -13.40
C LEU A 48 -14.02 -20.34 -12.89
N ALA A 49 -14.92 -19.52 -12.33
CA ALA A 49 -16.20 -19.98 -11.80
C ALA A 49 -17.14 -20.55 -12.88
N LEU A 50 -17.04 -20.07 -14.12
CA LEU A 50 -17.84 -20.53 -15.26
C LEU A 50 -17.12 -21.63 -16.07
N SER A 51 -15.91 -22.03 -15.69
CA SER A 51 -15.20 -23.11 -16.36
C SER A 51 -15.88 -24.46 -16.09
N ASN A 52 -16.07 -25.25 -17.15
CA ASN A 52 -16.59 -26.62 -17.04
C ASN A 52 -15.49 -27.65 -16.71
N GLU A 53 -14.24 -27.21 -16.57
CA GLU A 53 -13.13 -28.08 -16.21
C GLU A 53 -13.14 -28.36 -14.70
N THR A 54 -12.79 -29.59 -14.31
CA THR A 54 -12.63 -29.91 -12.89
C THR A 54 -11.47 -29.08 -12.36
N PRO A 55 -11.67 -28.23 -11.33
CA PRO A 55 -10.60 -27.38 -10.86
C PRO A 55 -9.49 -28.27 -10.27
N VAL A 56 -8.40 -28.43 -11.02
CA VAL A 56 -7.09 -28.62 -10.40
C VAL A 56 -6.93 -27.40 -9.49
N ALA A 57 -6.35 -27.53 -8.29
CA ALA A 57 -6.17 -26.40 -7.39
C ALA A 57 -5.23 -25.35 -8.04
N GLU A 58 -5.79 -24.51 -8.92
CA GLU A 58 -5.09 -23.51 -9.70
C GLU A 58 -4.99 -22.25 -8.83
N HIS A 59 -3.82 -22.09 -8.22
CA HIS A 59 -3.47 -20.84 -7.58
C HIS A 59 -2.91 -19.89 -8.63
N LEU A 60 -3.73 -18.91 -9.06
CA LEU A 60 -3.29 -17.83 -9.93
C LEU A 60 -2.83 -16.63 -9.09
N LEU A 61 -1.59 -16.20 -9.33
CA LEU A 61 -1.03 -14.98 -8.74
C LEU A 61 -1.18 -13.81 -9.72
N LEU A 62 -1.90 -12.77 -9.30
CA LEU A 62 -1.98 -11.51 -10.04
C LEU A 62 -0.99 -10.51 -9.43
N GLY A 63 -0.26 -9.81 -10.31
CA GLY A 63 0.78 -8.88 -9.89
C GLY A 63 0.21 -7.64 -9.21
N THR A 64 0.85 -7.21 -8.12
CA THR A 64 0.62 -5.91 -7.49
C THR A 64 1.86 -5.03 -7.69
N HIS A 65 1.69 -3.72 -7.56
CA HIS A 65 2.81 -2.79 -7.60
C HIS A 65 2.58 -1.59 -6.68
N ILE A 66 3.66 -0.93 -6.26
CA ILE A 66 3.58 0.23 -5.37
C ILE A 66 3.42 1.49 -6.21
N ILE A 67 2.44 2.32 -5.84
CA ILE A 67 2.28 3.69 -6.31
C ILE A 67 2.86 4.61 -5.24
N VAL A 68 3.96 5.30 -5.57
CA VAL A 68 4.63 6.23 -4.66
C VAL A 68 3.98 7.61 -4.75
N ARG A 69 3.62 8.19 -3.61
CA ARG A 69 3.05 9.54 -3.43
C ARG A 69 3.64 10.21 -2.17
N ASP A 70 2.98 11.25 -1.64
CA ASP A 70 3.53 12.15 -0.63
C ASP A 70 3.51 11.63 0.81
N SER A 71 2.72 10.58 1.09
CA SER A 71 2.50 10.07 2.44
C SER A 71 3.65 9.25 3.04
N VAL A 72 4.66 8.87 2.25
CA VAL A 72 5.85 8.13 2.71
C VAL A 72 7.09 8.99 2.44
N ARG A 73 7.97 9.09 3.45
CA ARG A 73 9.23 9.85 3.34
C ARG A 73 10.44 8.95 3.58
N PRO A 74 11.55 9.17 2.87
CA PRO A 74 12.81 8.53 3.20
C PRO A 74 13.22 8.83 4.64
N LEU A 75 13.70 7.82 5.36
CA LEU A 75 14.41 8.05 6.61
C LEU A 75 15.76 8.70 6.28
N LEU A 76 15.90 9.97 6.62
CA LEU A 76 17.20 10.63 6.54
C LEU A 76 18.07 10.11 7.69
N PRO A 77 19.31 9.69 7.42
CA PRO A 77 20.24 9.30 8.47
C PRO A 77 20.48 10.49 9.41
N GLU A 78 20.56 10.21 10.71
CA GLU A 78 20.90 11.25 11.69
C GLU A 78 22.35 11.71 11.42
N PRO A 79 22.63 13.03 11.35
CA PRO A 79 23.99 13.51 11.16
C PRO A 79 24.88 13.05 12.32
N PRO A 80 26.16 12.73 12.05
CA PRO A 80 27.08 12.32 13.11
C PRO A 80 27.23 13.46 14.15
N ALA A 81 27.33 13.05 15.42
CA ALA A 81 27.42 13.93 16.58
C ALA A 81 28.67 14.83 16.58
#